data_AF-A0A381FQ94-F1
#
_entry.id   AF-A0A381FQ94-F1
#
_cell.length_a   1.000
_cell.length_b   1.000
_cell.length_c   1.000
_cell.angle_alpha   90.00
_cell.angle_beta   90.00
_cell.angle_gamma   90.00
#
_symmetry.space_group_name_H-M   'P 1'
#
loop_
_entity.id
_entity.type
_entity.pdbx_description
1 polymer ?
#
loop_
_entity_poly.entity_id
_entity_poly.type
_entity_poly.pdbx_seq_one_letter_code
_entity_poly.pdbx_strand_id
1 'polypeptide(L)'
;MKKNLLFLICFISNIVFSQKYHFDYFIKEKSEYQTPKKHVWNKEWFYDTKNGVRLNLESENNNIIAVLYSHDYKLKHVFKMKNIGKQVNFLYKHSRKINQEHYPEIPYKGKEVFEIKKLDSSKYSFVVFKNSKRKKKVIDAVVNLVIGEFEYIDFRIDHIITREAEKQLKNLLNQNQKYIVRSVDYKYNSKYNRSNFFELIQKVDLTVEVPKVLKESTNWSDFEE
;
A
#
# COMPACT_ATOMS: atom_id res chain seq x y z
N MET A 1 7.52 -44.85 -28.15
CA MET A 1 7.76 -43.39 -28.04
C MET A 1 6.61 -42.59 -27.43
N LYS A 2 5.32 -43.02 -27.50
CA LYS A 2 4.19 -42.27 -26.91
C LYS A 2 4.11 -42.24 -25.37
N LYS A 3 4.73 -43.20 -24.66
CA LYS A 3 4.72 -43.27 -23.18
C LYS A 3 5.67 -42.27 -22.49
N ASN A 4 6.78 -41.90 -23.15
CA ASN A 4 7.76 -40.96 -22.58
C ASN A 4 7.27 -39.50 -22.67
N LEU A 5 6.41 -39.19 -23.66
CA LEU A 5 5.81 -37.86 -23.80
C LEU A 5 4.81 -37.58 -22.67
N LEU A 6 4.06 -38.58 -22.22
CA LEU A 6 3.11 -38.46 -21.11
C LEU A 6 3.83 -38.18 -19.78
N PHE A 7 4.97 -38.85 -19.55
CA PHE A 7 5.81 -38.61 -18.38
C PHE A 7 6.40 -37.19 -18.37
N LEU A 8 6.80 -36.68 -19.54
CA LEU A 8 7.30 -35.31 -19.68
C LEU A 8 6.19 -34.26 -19.44
N ILE A 9 4.97 -34.50 -19.94
CA ILE A 9 3.81 -33.62 -19.69
C ILE A 9 3.41 -33.63 -18.21
N CYS A 10 3.49 -34.78 -17.53
CA CYS A 10 3.28 -34.88 -16.09
C CYS A 10 4.36 -34.16 -15.26
N PHE A 11 5.62 -34.16 -15.72
CA PHE A 11 6.69 -33.39 -15.07
C PHE A 11 6.55 -31.88 -15.32
N ILE A 12 6.13 -31.48 -16.53
CA ILE A 12 5.86 -30.07 -16.85
C ILE A 12 4.61 -29.56 -16.11
N SER A 13 3.60 -30.40 -15.88
CA SER A 13 2.45 -30.02 -15.04
C SER A 13 2.76 -29.92 -13.54
N ASN A 14 3.84 -30.56 -13.08
CA ASN A 14 4.37 -30.39 -11.72
C ASN A 14 5.21 -29.10 -11.57
N ILE A 15 5.55 -28.41 -12.67
CA ILE A 15 5.94 -27.00 -12.64
C ILE A 15 4.64 -26.18 -12.51
N VAL A 16 3.99 -26.38 -11.37
CA VAL A 16 2.76 -25.74 -10.93
C VAL A 16 3.09 -24.27 -10.71
N PHE A 17 2.95 -23.42 -11.75
CA PHE A 17 3.12 -21.96 -11.70
C PHE A 17 2.81 -21.32 -10.33
N SER A 18 3.85 -21.14 -9.52
CA SER A 18 3.93 -20.28 -8.36
C SER A 18 3.80 -18.84 -8.86
N GLN A 19 2.89 -18.04 -8.30
CA GLN A 19 2.90 -16.60 -8.61
C GLN A 19 4.09 -15.99 -7.86
N LYS A 20 5.03 -15.45 -8.62
CA LYS A 20 6.21 -14.76 -8.07
C LYS A 20 5.95 -13.27 -8.04
N TYR A 21 6.24 -12.66 -6.90
CA TYR A 21 6.16 -11.23 -6.69
C TYR A 21 7.57 -10.72 -6.43
N HIS A 22 7.97 -9.69 -7.15
CA HIS A 22 9.28 -9.08 -7.03
C HIS A 22 9.12 -7.68 -6.43
N PHE A 23 9.82 -7.41 -5.35
CA PHE A 23 9.83 -6.12 -4.67
C PHE A 23 11.22 -5.53 -4.72
N ASP A 24 11.29 -4.28 -5.14
CA ASP A 24 12.52 -3.54 -5.39
C ASP A 24 12.80 -2.46 -4.34
N TYR A 25 11.80 -2.14 -3.49
CA TYR A 25 11.97 -1.20 -2.38
C TYR A 25 11.35 -1.69 -1.07
N PHE A 26 12.04 -1.45 0.04
CA PHE A 26 11.50 -1.48 1.40
C PHE A 26 11.20 -0.04 1.87
N ILE A 27 10.01 0.19 2.40
CA ILE A 27 9.54 1.51 2.81
C ILE A 27 9.05 1.46 4.26
N LYS A 28 9.46 2.46 5.04
CA LYS A 28 8.97 2.71 6.40
C LYS A 28 8.29 4.07 6.47
N GLU A 29 7.02 4.09 6.86
CA GLU A 29 6.22 5.29 7.10
C GLU A 29 5.96 5.44 8.60
N LYS A 30 6.09 6.67 9.10
CA LYS A 30 5.62 7.09 10.41
C LYS A 30 4.43 8.03 10.25
N SER A 31 3.33 7.71 10.92
CA SER A 31 2.14 8.56 11.05
C SER A 31 2.04 9.09 12.48
N GLU A 32 2.03 10.40 12.66
CA GLU A 32 1.81 11.06 13.95
C GLU A 32 0.43 11.73 13.97
N TYR A 33 -0.43 11.32 14.90
CA TYR A 33 -1.72 11.95 15.17
C TYR A 33 -1.55 12.87 16.36
N GLN A 34 -1.94 14.15 16.24
CA GLN A 34 -1.59 15.16 17.25
C GLN A 34 -2.67 15.33 18.34
N THR A 35 -3.89 14.84 18.10
CA THR A 35 -5.07 15.17 18.94
C THR A 35 -6.14 14.08 18.84
N PRO A 36 -6.86 13.76 19.92
CA PRO A 36 -6.80 14.34 21.27
C PRO A 36 -5.61 13.85 22.12
N LYS A 37 -4.84 12.86 21.66
CA LYS A 37 -3.58 12.41 22.26
C LYS A 37 -2.57 12.16 21.15
N LYS A 38 -1.27 12.33 21.45
CA LYS A 38 -0.22 11.99 20.50
C LYS A 38 -0.17 10.47 20.31
N HIS A 39 -0.54 10.00 19.12
CA HIS A 39 -0.37 8.60 18.73
C HIS A 39 0.59 8.52 17.57
N VAL A 40 1.58 7.64 17.68
CA VAL A 40 2.56 7.37 16.62
C VAL A 40 2.32 5.97 16.11
N TRP A 41 2.15 5.85 14.79
CA TRP A 41 2.02 4.58 14.10
C TRP A 41 3.18 4.44 13.12
N ASN A 42 3.80 3.26 13.10
CA ASN A 42 4.79 2.93 12.10
C ASN A 42 4.19 1.87 11.18
N LYS A 43 4.47 1.98 9.89
CA LYS A 43 4.08 1.02 8.87
C LYS A 43 5.29 0.68 8.03
N GLU A 44 5.44 -0.59 7.75
CA GLU A 44 6.54 -1.12 6.97
C GLU A 44 5.99 -1.99 5.85
N TRP A 45 6.52 -1.85 4.64
CA TRP A 45 6.12 -2.68 3.51
C TRP A 45 7.23 -2.78 2.47
N PHE A 46 7.18 -3.85 1.71
CA PHE A 46 7.91 -3.97 0.45
C PHE A 46 7.02 -3.53 -0.70
N TYR A 47 7.60 -2.84 -1.68
CA TYR A 47 6.91 -2.26 -2.82
C TYR A 47 7.51 -2.77 -4.13
N ASP A 48 6.62 -3.13 -5.06
CA ASP A 48 6.93 -3.44 -6.45
C ASP A 48 6.61 -2.21 -7.28
N THR A 49 7.63 -1.49 -7.75
CA THR A 49 7.43 -0.25 -8.51
C THR A 49 6.84 -0.47 -9.90
N LYS A 50 6.98 -1.68 -10.46
CA LYS A 50 6.47 -2.01 -11.79
C LYS A 50 4.96 -2.26 -11.76
N ASN A 51 4.49 -2.96 -10.74
CA ASN A 51 3.09 -3.39 -10.64
C ASN A 51 2.28 -2.62 -9.58
N GLY A 52 2.92 -1.83 -8.74
CA GLY A 52 2.27 -1.08 -7.67
C GLY A 52 1.81 -1.94 -6.48
N VAL A 53 2.33 -3.16 -6.36
CA VAL A 53 1.93 -4.12 -5.32
C VAL A 53 2.70 -3.89 -4.02
N ARG A 54 2.05 -4.12 -2.89
CA ARG A 54 2.64 -4.02 -1.55
C ARG A 54 2.57 -5.35 -0.80
N LEU A 55 3.69 -5.73 -0.19
CA LEU A 55 3.75 -6.73 0.87
C LEU A 55 3.88 -6.00 2.20
N ASN A 56 2.78 -5.89 2.93
CA ASN A 56 2.72 -5.14 4.19
C ASN A 56 3.23 -6.01 5.34
N LEU A 57 4.00 -5.42 6.25
CA LEU A 57 4.40 -6.06 7.49
C LEU A 57 3.44 -5.62 8.60
N GLU A 58 2.73 -6.59 9.17
CA GLU A 58 1.76 -6.39 10.25
C GLU A 58 2.29 -7.07 11.52
N SER A 59 2.25 -6.39 12.66
CA SER A 59 2.79 -6.89 13.93
C SER A 59 1.71 -6.93 15.01
N GLU A 60 1.59 -8.05 15.71
CA GLU A 60 0.74 -8.22 16.89
C GLU A 60 1.46 -9.11 17.92
N ASN A 61 1.51 -8.71 19.19
CA ASN A 61 2.14 -9.48 20.29
C ASN A 61 3.56 -10.01 19.95
N ASN A 62 4.42 -9.17 19.39
CA ASN A 62 5.78 -9.51 18.90
C ASN A 62 5.85 -10.49 17.72
N ASN A 63 4.72 -10.99 17.22
CA ASN A 63 4.64 -11.77 15.99
C ASN A 63 4.46 -10.82 14.81
N ILE A 64 5.27 -11.02 13.77
CA ILE A 64 5.18 -10.26 12.53
C ILE A 64 4.74 -11.20 11.41
N ILE A 65 3.71 -10.79 10.70
CA ILE A 65 3.23 -11.45 9.49
C ILE A 65 3.44 -10.51 8.30
N ALA A 66 3.56 -11.11 7.12
CA ALA A 66 3.54 -10.36 5.88
C ALA A 66 2.22 -10.63 5.15
N VAL A 67 1.59 -9.56 4.67
CA VAL A 67 0.30 -9.59 4.00
C VAL A 67 0.45 -9.06 2.59
N LEU A 68 0.14 -9.91 1.61
CA LEU A 68 0.15 -9.59 0.20
C LEU A 68 -1.26 -9.69 -0.36
N TYR A 69 -1.71 -8.62 -1.01
CA TYR A 69 -2.94 -8.64 -1.78
C TYR A 69 -2.62 -9.03 -3.22
N SER A 70 -3.38 -10.00 -3.74
CA SER A 70 -3.38 -10.31 -5.18
C SER A 70 -3.71 -9.06 -6.02
N HIS A 71 -3.25 -9.03 -7.28
CA HIS A 71 -3.44 -7.88 -8.18
C HIS A 71 -4.91 -7.47 -8.36
N ASP A 72 -5.83 -8.43 -8.37
CA ASP A 72 -7.27 -8.18 -8.53
C ASP A 72 -7.98 -7.93 -7.18
N TYR A 73 -7.22 -7.88 -6.08
CA TYR A 73 -7.70 -7.68 -4.72
C TYR A 73 -8.76 -8.70 -4.28
N LYS A 74 -8.81 -9.89 -4.90
CA LYS A 74 -9.76 -10.95 -4.51
C LYS A 74 -9.19 -11.88 -3.45
N LEU A 75 -7.86 -11.97 -3.35
CA LEU A 75 -7.16 -12.82 -2.40
C LEU A 75 -6.22 -12.00 -1.50
N LYS A 76 -6.23 -12.33 -0.20
CA LYS A 76 -5.23 -11.95 0.80
C LYS A 76 -4.34 -13.17 1.04
N HIS A 77 -3.05 -13.05 0.76
CA HIS A 77 -2.04 -14.04 1.08
C HIS A 77 -1.33 -13.64 2.37
N VAL A 78 -1.14 -14.61 3.27
CA VAL A 78 -0.51 -14.40 4.58
C VAL A 78 0.74 -15.26 4.68
N PHE A 79 1.83 -14.64 5.14
CA PHE A 79 3.11 -15.28 5.37
C PHE A 79 3.55 -15.07 6.82
N LYS A 80 4.09 -16.12 7.44
CA LYS A 80 4.85 -16.01 8.69
C LYS A 80 6.23 -15.48 8.33
N MET A 81 6.68 -14.44 9.04
CA MET A 81 8.03 -13.95 8.89
C MET A 81 8.95 -14.72 9.85
N LYS A 82 10.07 -15.25 9.34
CA LYS A 82 11.13 -15.85 10.16
C LYS A 82 12.45 -15.18 9.87
N ASN A 83 13.09 -14.66 10.90
CA ASN A 83 14.47 -14.17 10.80
C ASN A 83 15.42 -15.35 10.99
N ILE A 84 16.21 -15.67 9.97
CA ILE A 84 17.30 -16.64 10.05
C ILE A 84 18.60 -15.85 9.96
N GLY A 85 19.18 -15.54 11.12
CA GLY A 85 20.30 -14.61 11.22
C GLY A 85 19.91 -13.21 10.75
N LYS A 86 20.58 -12.71 9.70
CA LYS A 86 20.30 -11.40 9.07
C LYS A 86 19.29 -11.48 7.91
N GLN A 87 18.84 -12.67 7.54
CA GLN A 87 17.94 -12.88 6.42
C GLN A 87 16.49 -12.98 6.90
N VAL A 88 15.61 -12.23 6.25
CA VAL A 88 14.15 -12.31 6.45
C VAL A 88 13.60 -13.35 5.48
N ASN A 89 12.93 -14.37 6.01
CA ASN A 89 12.27 -15.41 5.22
C ASN A 89 10.75 -15.30 5.37
N PHE A 90 10.03 -15.52 4.26
CA PHE A 90 8.57 -15.49 4.21
C PHE A 90 8.05 -16.91 3.99
N LEU A 91 7.45 -17.47 5.03
CA LEU A 91 6.83 -18.80 4.96
C LEU A 91 5.33 -18.65 4.71
N TYR A 92 4.87 -19.12 3.56
CA TYR A 92 3.45 -19.06 3.22
C TYR A 92 2.60 -19.84 4.24
N LYS A 93 1.60 -19.18 4.82
CA LYS A 93 0.61 -19.82 5.71
C LYS A 93 -0.63 -20.21 4.92
N HIS A 94 -1.33 -19.20 4.39
CA HIS A 94 -2.65 -19.38 3.79
C HIS A 94 -3.03 -18.25 2.85
N SER A 95 -4.11 -18.49 2.11
CA SER A 95 -4.78 -17.48 1.28
C SER A 95 -6.26 -17.49 1.58
N ARG A 96 -6.85 -16.31 1.74
CA ARG A 96 -8.30 -16.19 1.90
C ARG A 96 -8.90 -15.27 0.86
N LYS A 97 -10.12 -15.59 0.43
CA LYS A 97 -10.91 -14.66 -0.37
C LYS A 97 -11.25 -13.44 0.47
N ILE A 98 -11.07 -12.27 -0.13
CA ILE A 98 -11.50 -11.01 0.46
C ILE A 98 -12.91 -10.80 -0.05
N ASN A 99 -13.88 -10.87 0.86
CA ASN A 99 -15.23 -10.47 0.50
C ASN A 99 -15.26 -8.94 0.45
N GLN A 100 -15.16 -8.37 -0.76
CA GLN A 100 -15.12 -6.92 -0.97
C GLN A 100 -16.42 -6.23 -0.50
N GLU A 101 -17.52 -6.99 -0.37
CA GLU A 101 -18.79 -6.52 0.19
C GLU A 101 -18.70 -6.09 1.67
N HIS A 102 -17.62 -6.43 2.37
CA HIS A 102 -17.46 -6.14 3.80
C HIS A 102 -16.63 -4.88 4.12
N TYR A 103 -16.07 -4.21 3.11
CA TYR A 103 -15.58 -2.86 3.34
C TYR A 103 -16.81 -1.96 3.37
N PRO A 104 -17.07 -1.23 4.48
CA PRO A 104 -18.14 -0.25 4.45
C PRO A 104 -17.83 0.66 3.26
N GLU A 105 -18.78 0.76 2.31
CA GLU A 105 -18.81 1.90 1.42
C GLU A 105 -18.73 3.11 2.34
N ILE A 106 -17.56 3.74 2.42
CA ILE A 106 -17.46 5.04 3.08
C ILE A 106 -18.41 5.88 2.23
N PRO A 107 -19.55 6.35 2.76
CA PRO A 107 -20.58 6.97 1.94
C PRO A 107 -20.08 8.37 1.59
N TYR A 108 -19.22 8.40 0.58
CA TYR A 108 -18.81 9.61 -0.09
C TYR A 108 -20.07 10.14 -0.77
N LYS A 109 -20.49 11.34 -0.38
CA LYS A 109 -21.78 11.89 -0.83
C LYS A 109 -21.70 12.45 -2.26
N GLY A 110 -20.55 12.29 -2.93
CA GLY A 110 -20.35 12.66 -4.34
C GLY A 110 -20.37 14.16 -4.59
N LYS A 111 -20.29 14.98 -3.55
CA LYS A 111 -20.46 16.45 -3.66
C LYS A 111 -19.18 17.20 -3.33
N GLU A 112 -18.22 16.54 -2.69
CA GLU A 112 -16.97 17.16 -2.32
C GLU A 112 -16.16 17.50 -3.57
N VAL A 113 -15.45 18.62 -3.51
CA VAL A 113 -14.53 19.08 -4.56
C VAL A 113 -13.21 19.47 -3.90
N PHE A 114 -12.12 19.46 -4.65
CA PHE A 114 -10.83 19.88 -4.14
C PHE A 114 -10.18 20.95 -5.01
N GLU A 115 -9.24 21.65 -4.41
CA GLU A 115 -8.33 22.58 -5.06
C GLU A 115 -6.89 22.15 -4.78
N ILE A 116 -6.03 22.25 -5.79
CA ILE A 116 -4.58 22.08 -5.64
C ILE A 116 -3.92 23.43 -5.84
N LYS A 117 -3.06 23.83 -4.90
CA LYS A 117 -2.22 25.02 -5.00
C LYS A 117 -0.76 24.64 -4.86
N LYS A 118 0.06 25.01 -5.84
CA LYS A 118 1.52 24.95 -5.72
C LYS A 118 1.97 25.95 -4.67
N LEU A 119 2.68 25.47 -3.66
CA LEU A 119 3.29 26.30 -2.61
C LEU A 119 4.77 26.55 -2.90
N ASP A 120 5.46 25.54 -3.44
CA ASP A 120 6.87 25.57 -3.85
C ASP A 120 7.08 24.56 -4.99
N SER A 121 8.31 24.45 -5.52
CA SER A 121 8.73 23.49 -6.54
C SER A 121 8.29 22.05 -6.26
N SER A 122 8.43 21.60 -5.02
CA SER A 122 8.08 20.24 -4.58
C SER A 122 7.00 20.19 -3.49
N LYS A 123 6.30 21.30 -3.24
CA LYS A 123 5.31 21.41 -2.15
C LYS A 123 3.97 21.88 -2.68
N TYR A 124 2.92 21.14 -2.34
CA TYR A 124 1.56 21.37 -2.85
C TYR A 124 0.55 21.32 -1.70
N SER A 125 -0.38 22.27 -1.67
CA SER A 125 -1.54 22.25 -0.78
C SER A 125 -2.76 21.72 -1.51
N PHE A 126 -3.53 20.89 -0.82
CA PHE A 126 -4.77 20.28 -1.26
C PHE A 126 -5.86 20.67 -0.28
N VAL A 127 -6.86 21.39 -0.75
CA VAL A 127 -7.99 21.78 0.08
C VAL A 127 -9.24 21.06 -0.41
N VAL A 128 -9.82 20.22 0.45
CA VAL A 128 -11.08 19.54 0.19
C VAL A 128 -12.23 20.31 0.80
N PHE A 129 -13.27 20.52 0.00
CA PHE A 129 -14.51 21.18 0.39
C PHE A 129 -15.68 20.21 0.37
N LYS A 130 -16.64 20.40 1.29
CA LYS A 130 -17.83 19.54 1.42
C LYS A 130 -18.79 19.60 0.21
N ASN A 131 -18.71 20.67 -0.59
CA ASN A 131 -19.59 20.89 -1.73
C ASN A 131 -18.91 21.74 -2.82
N SER A 132 -19.46 21.69 -4.04
CA SER A 132 -19.04 22.49 -5.19
C SER A 132 -19.08 24.00 -4.97
N LYS A 133 -19.88 24.51 -4.02
CA LYS A 133 -19.90 25.94 -3.65
C LYS A 133 -18.70 26.35 -2.78
N ARG A 134 -17.80 25.42 -2.42
CA ARG A 134 -16.55 25.64 -1.67
C ARG A 134 -16.72 26.36 -0.32
N LYS A 135 -17.91 26.32 0.27
CA LYS A 135 -18.23 27.09 1.50
C LYS A 135 -17.68 26.50 2.79
N LYS A 136 -17.40 25.19 2.84
CA LYS A 136 -16.92 24.50 4.04
C LYS A 136 -15.76 23.57 3.70
N LYS A 137 -14.56 23.94 4.17
CA LYS A 137 -13.37 23.07 4.12
C LYS A 137 -13.57 21.86 5.04
N VAL A 138 -13.08 20.71 4.63
CA VAL A 138 -13.12 19.46 5.39
C VAL A 138 -11.71 19.00 5.70
N ILE A 139 -10.80 19.13 4.75
CA ILE A 139 -9.39 18.75 4.87
C ILE A 139 -8.54 19.82 4.18
N ASP A 140 -7.43 20.19 4.82
CA ASP A 140 -6.30 20.88 4.21
C ASP A 140 -5.08 19.96 4.35
N ALA A 141 -4.50 19.53 3.23
CA ALA A 141 -3.35 18.65 3.22
C ALA A 141 -2.18 19.30 2.50
N VAL A 142 -1.01 19.25 3.11
CA VAL A 142 0.23 19.73 2.49
C VAL A 142 1.08 18.52 2.14
N VAL A 143 1.29 18.30 0.85
CA VAL A 143 2.09 17.20 0.30
C VAL A 143 3.46 17.75 -0.06
N ASN A 144 4.51 17.17 0.52
CA ASN A 144 5.90 17.45 0.16
C ASN A 144 6.43 16.27 -0.68
N LEU A 145 7.00 16.60 -1.83
CA LEU A 145 7.57 15.66 -2.78
C LEU A 145 9.10 15.77 -2.78
N VAL A 146 9.75 14.70 -3.19
CA VAL A 146 11.17 14.66 -3.55
C VAL A 146 11.33 13.97 -4.89
N ILE A 147 12.39 14.30 -5.63
CA ILE A 147 12.75 13.57 -6.85
C ILE A 147 13.35 12.23 -6.43
N GLY A 148 12.97 11.15 -7.12
CA GLY A 148 13.43 9.80 -6.83
C GLY A 148 13.68 8.97 -8.08
N GLU A 149 14.07 7.72 -7.88
CA GLU A 149 14.36 6.77 -8.97
C GLU A 149 13.11 6.02 -9.47
N PHE A 150 12.03 6.08 -8.69
CA PHE A 150 10.71 5.52 -9.01
C PHE A 150 9.62 6.55 -8.67
N GLU A 151 8.43 6.35 -9.22
CA GLU A 151 7.28 7.19 -8.92
C GLU A 151 6.46 6.57 -7.78
N TYR A 152 6.18 7.38 -6.75
CA TYR A 152 5.30 6.99 -5.65
C TYR A 152 4.56 8.22 -5.12
N ILE A 153 3.38 8.44 -5.69
CA ILE A 153 2.48 9.54 -5.34
C ILE A 153 1.21 8.94 -4.77
N ASP A 154 1.26 8.49 -3.50
CA ASP A 154 0.09 8.03 -2.73
C ASP A 154 0.04 8.83 -1.41
N PHE A 155 -1.02 9.60 -1.23
CA PHE A 155 -1.22 10.46 -0.04
C PHE A 155 -2.67 10.48 0.47
N ARG A 156 -3.39 9.36 0.34
CA ARG A 156 -4.73 9.06 0.93
C ARG A 156 -5.49 10.23 1.61
N ILE A 157 -6.14 11.09 0.82
CA ILE A 157 -7.16 12.07 1.24
C ILE A 157 -8.53 11.52 0.82
N ASP A 158 -9.35 11.02 1.76
CA ASP A 158 -10.69 10.46 1.50
C ASP A 158 -10.79 9.71 0.17
N HIS A 159 -10.29 8.47 0.15
CA HIS A 159 -10.14 7.47 -0.95
C HIS A 159 -10.53 7.83 -2.40
N ILE A 160 -11.69 8.40 -2.68
CA ILE A 160 -12.13 8.82 -4.03
C ILE A 160 -11.42 10.10 -4.48
N ILE A 161 -11.35 11.11 -3.60
CA ILE A 161 -10.69 12.38 -3.91
C ILE A 161 -9.20 12.16 -4.14
N THR A 162 -8.59 11.23 -3.41
CA THR A 162 -7.16 10.94 -3.53
C THR A 162 -6.77 10.61 -4.96
N ARG A 163 -7.50 9.71 -5.64
CA ARG A 163 -7.14 9.28 -7.01
C ARG A 163 -7.19 10.42 -8.01
N GLU A 164 -8.22 11.27 -7.92
CA GLU A 164 -8.34 12.43 -8.80
C GLU A 164 -7.28 13.48 -8.46
N ALA A 165 -7.04 13.73 -7.18
CA ALA A 165 -6.01 14.65 -6.69
C ALA A 165 -4.60 14.21 -7.11
N GLU A 166 -4.29 12.93 -7.02
CA GLU A 166 -3.04 12.33 -7.50
C GLU A 166 -2.87 12.56 -9.01
N LYS A 167 -3.92 12.29 -9.80
CA LYS A 167 -3.90 12.52 -11.26
C LYS A 167 -3.69 14.00 -11.60
N GLN A 168 -4.42 14.90 -10.96
CA GLN A 168 -4.26 16.33 -11.19
C GLN A 168 -2.88 16.84 -10.75
N LEU A 169 -2.36 16.35 -9.61
CA LEU A 169 -1.00 16.65 -9.17
C LEU A 169 0.03 16.20 -10.21
N LYS A 170 -0.07 14.97 -10.71
CA LYS A 170 0.84 14.46 -11.75
C LYS A 170 0.90 15.38 -12.96
N ASN A 171 -0.22 15.95 -13.40
CA ASN A 171 -0.24 16.89 -14.52
C ASN A 171 0.48 18.22 -14.25
N LEU A 172 0.63 18.61 -12.98
CA LEU A 172 1.35 19.83 -12.57
C LEU A 172 2.87 19.61 -12.42
N LEU A 173 3.30 18.35 -12.34
CA LEU A 173 4.68 17.97 -12.14
C LEU A 173 5.44 17.87 -13.47
N ASN A 174 6.77 17.98 -13.41
CA ASN A 174 7.62 17.77 -14.57
C ASN A 174 7.56 16.30 -14.99
N GLN A 175 7.01 16.01 -16.18
CA GLN A 175 6.81 14.65 -16.67
C GLN A 175 8.12 13.86 -16.90
N ASN A 176 9.26 14.56 -16.98
CA ASN A 176 10.58 13.94 -17.14
C ASN A 176 11.23 13.56 -15.80
N GLN A 177 10.57 13.83 -14.68
CA GLN A 177 11.05 13.51 -13.34
C GLN A 177 10.08 12.54 -12.66
N LYS A 178 10.65 11.66 -11.83
CA LYS A 178 9.84 10.80 -10.95
C LYS A 178 9.82 11.42 -9.56
N TYR A 179 8.63 11.44 -8.97
CA TYR A 179 8.42 12.04 -7.66
C TYR A 179 7.96 10.99 -6.66
N ILE A 180 8.45 11.16 -5.43
CA ILE A 180 8.05 10.37 -4.28
C ILE A 180 7.49 11.34 -3.24
N VAL A 181 6.32 11.01 -2.68
CA VAL A 181 5.80 11.70 -1.49
C VAL A 181 6.79 11.50 -0.35
N ARG A 182 7.36 12.56 0.20
CA ARG A 182 8.23 12.47 1.39
C ARG A 182 7.41 12.60 2.67
N SER A 183 6.44 13.50 2.66
CA SER A 183 5.54 13.70 3.79
C SER A 183 4.22 14.32 3.39
N VAL A 184 3.23 14.15 4.24
CA VAL A 184 1.90 14.72 4.10
C VAL A 184 1.39 15.18 5.46
N ASP A 185 1.08 16.47 5.57
CA ASP A 185 0.47 17.05 6.78
C ASP A 185 -1.01 17.31 6.51
N TYR A 186 -1.89 16.62 7.24
CA TYR A 186 -3.34 16.78 7.16
C TYR A 186 -3.86 17.58 8.36
N LYS A 187 -4.62 18.62 8.05
CA LYS A 187 -5.42 19.40 8.98
C LYS A 187 -6.89 19.21 8.65
N TYR A 188 -7.62 18.52 9.51
CA TYR A 188 -9.04 18.34 9.34
C TYR A 188 -9.78 19.58 9.88
N ASN A 189 -11.01 19.83 9.42
CA ASN A 189 -11.84 20.89 10.01
C ASN A 189 -12.32 20.55 11.44
N SER A 190 -12.13 19.30 11.86
CA SER A 190 -12.23 18.90 13.26
C SER A 190 -10.92 19.25 14.00
N LYS A 191 -10.83 18.98 15.30
CA LYS A 191 -9.58 19.20 16.05
C LYS A 191 -8.46 18.23 15.65
N TYR A 192 -8.73 17.26 14.77
CA TYR A 192 -7.80 16.20 14.41
C TYR A 192 -6.77 16.67 13.39
N ASN A 193 -5.49 16.45 13.69
CA ASN A 193 -4.40 16.60 12.74
C ASN A 193 -3.61 15.30 12.65
N ARG A 194 -3.06 15.04 11.48
CA ARG A 194 -2.22 13.87 11.20
C ARG A 194 -1.06 14.30 10.32
N SER A 195 0.13 13.79 10.58
CA SER A 195 1.27 13.94 9.68
C SER A 195 1.83 12.57 9.34
N ASN A 196 2.08 12.31 8.06
CA ASN A 196 2.74 11.10 7.58
C ASN A 196 4.11 11.47 7.02
N PHE A 197 5.12 10.67 7.32
CA PHE A 197 6.48 10.86 6.82
C PHE A 197 7.03 9.50 6.40
N PHE A 198 7.67 9.42 5.23
CA PHE A 198 8.51 8.26 4.94
C PHE A 198 9.82 8.45 5.68
N GLU A 199 10.13 7.56 6.61
CA GLU A 199 11.37 7.61 7.37
C GLU A 199 12.50 7.00 6.55
N LEU A 200 12.23 5.86 5.90
CA LEU A 200 13.19 5.09 5.13
C LEU A 200 12.59 4.62 3.81
N ILE A 201 13.38 4.72 2.75
CA ILE A 201 13.15 4.09 1.46
C ILE A 201 14.48 3.46 1.07
N GLN A 202 14.50 2.14 0.92
CA GLN A 202 15.72 1.38 0.67
C GLN A 202 15.51 0.43 -0.50
N LYS A 203 16.46 0.40 -1.46
CA LYS A 203 16.47 -0.63 -2.49
C LYS A 203 16.66 -2.01 -1.89
N VAL A 204 15.91 -2.97 -2.40
CA VAL A 204 16.03 -4.38 -2.04
C VAL A 204 15.88 -5.24 -3.30
N ASP A 205 16.23 -6.51 -3.19
CA ASP A 205 15.88 -7.52 -4.17
C ASP A 205 15.18 -8.65 -3.41
N LEU A 206 13.85 -8.53 -3.29
CA LEU A 206 13.03 -9.50 -2.59
C LEU A 206 12.09 -10.17 -3.58
N THR A 207 12.15 -11.50 -3.62
CA THR A 207 11.17 -12.31 -4.34
C THR A 207 10.36 -13.13 -3.36
N VAL A 208 9.04 -13.08 -3.47
CA VAL A 208 8.11 -13.90 -2.68
C VAL A 208 7.27 -14.77 -3.61
N GLU A 209 7.08 -16.02 -3.19
CA GLU A 209 6.36 -17.02 -3.96
C GLU A 209 5.04 -17.39 -3.29
N VAL A 210 3.95 -17.32 -4.05
CA VAL A 210 2.61 -17.76 -3.62
C VAL A 210 2.29 -19.10 -4.28
N PRO A 211 2.04 -20.17 -3.51
CA PRO A 211 1.66 -21.47 -4.07
C PRO A 211 0.24 -21.42 -4.65
N LYS A 212 -0.03 -22.25 -5.67
CA LYS A 212 -1.37 -22.32 -6.30
C LYS A 212 -2.49 -22.81 -5.40
N VAL A 213 -2.16 -23.59 -4.37
CA VAL A 213 -3.18 -24.18 -3.49
C VAL A 213 -3.61 -23.14 -2.47
N LEU A 214 -4.87 -22.72 -2.57
CA LEU A 214 -5.52 -21.94 -1.52
C LEU A 214 -5.63 -22.85 -0.29
N LYS A 215 -4.94 -22.48 0.79
CA LYS A 215 -5.28 -22.97 2.11
C LYS A 215 -6.25 -21.95 2.69
N GLU A 216 -7.51 -22.28 2.83
CA GLU A 216 -8.47 -21.41 3.50
C GLU A 216 -8.26 -21.52 5.02
N SER A 217 -8.21 -20.39 5.72
CA SER A 217 -8.11 -20.37 7.19
C SER A 217 -9.50 -20.50 7.81
N THR A 218 -9.66 -21.39 8.79
CA THR A 218 -10.75 -21.28 9.76
C THR A 218 -10.45 -20.07 10.66
N ASN A 219 -11.27 -19.02 10.61
CA ASN A 219 -11.34 -17.84 11.50
C ASN A 219 -10.08 -17.39 12.28
N TRP A 220 -9.63 -16.15 12.05
CA TRP A 220 -8.68 -15.36 12.88
C TRP A 220 -7.25 -15.91 13.14
N SER A 221 -6.78 -16.91 12.39
CA SER A 221 -5.44 -17.50 12.56
C SER A 221 -4.28 -16.79 11.85
N ASP A 222 -4.43 -15.52 11.45
CA ASP A 222 -3.36 -14.78 10.76
C ASP A 222 -2.07 -14.77 11.62
N PHE A 223 -2.20 -14.63 12.95
CA PHE A 223 -1.10 -14.58 13.92
C PHE A 223 -0.89 -15.85 14.76
N GLU A 224 -1.75 -16.86 14.64
CA GLU A 224 -1.61 -18.14 15.36
C GLU A 224 -0.47 -19.00 14.77
N GLU A 225 0.07 -19.98 15.51
CA GLU A 225 1.21 -20.80 15.05
C GLU A 225 0.86 -21.83 13.98
#